data_AF-A0A7R9TUQ7-F1
#
_entry.id   AF-A0A7R9TUQ7-F1
#
_cell.length_a   1.000
_cell.length_b   1.000
_cell.length_c   1.000
_cell.angle_alpha   90.00
_cell.angle_beta   90.00
_cell.angle_gamma   90.00
#
_symmetry.space_group_name_H-M   'P 1'
#
loop_
_entity.id
_entity.type
_entity.pdbx_description
1 polymer ?
#
loop_
_entity_poly.entity_id
_entity_poly.type
_entity_poly.pdbx_seq_one_letter_code
_entity_poly.pdbx_strand_id
1 'polypeptide(L)'
;VAAPFTVAVTQVLRRARPDRLFIEPSGMGHPGGLFDALSNEHLRGVLALRATIALVDVREVATRGEVFRSDAFVDQVQCADVVVGAKADLASANDADDFREWARSLYPPKARVL
;
A
#
# COMPACT_ATOMS: atom_id res chain seq x y z
N VAL A 1 -3.19 -0.88 18.87
CA VAL A 1 -2.34 -0.28 17.81
C VAL A 1 -2.79 1.13 17.41
N ALA A 2 -4.09 1.46 17.43
CA ALA A 2 -4.62 2.71 16.84
C ALA A 2 -4.32 4.04 17.56
N ALA A 3 -4.16 4.07 18.90
CA ALA A 3 -4.13 5.34 19.64
C ALA A 3 -2.85 6.18 19.39
N PRO A 4 -1.62 5.63 19.47
CA PRO A 4 -0.41 6.43 19.25
C PRO A 4 -0.32 6.98 17.81
N PHE A 5 -0.73 6.17 16.83
CA PHE A 5 -0.72 6.54 15.42
C PHE A 5 -1.70 7.68 15.12
N THR A 6 -2.94 7.59 15.61
CA THR A 6 -3.95 8.65 15.42
C THR A 6 -3.51 9.97 16.03
N VAL A 7 -2.86 9.93 17.20
CA VAL A 7 -2.29 11.12 17.86
C VAL A 7 -1.19 11.74 16.99
N ALA A 8 -0.26 10.92 16.47
CA ALA A 8 0.82 11.40 15.61
C ALA A 8 0.27 12.07 14.34
N VAL A 9 -0.68 11.44 13.65
CA VAL A 9 -1.35 12.01 12.47
C VAL A 9 -2.02 13.34 12.80
N THR A 10 -2.77 13.40 13.90
CA THR A 10 -3.45 14.63 14.34
C THR A 10 -2.46 15.76 14.61
N GLN A 11 -1.32 15.45 15.23
CA GLN A 11 -0.27 16.45 15.49
C GLN A 11 0.35 16.99 14.20
N VAL A 12 0.61 16.13 13.21
CA VAL A 12 1.12 16.54 11.90
C VAL A 12 0.14 17.47 11.21
N LEU A 13 -1.15 17.10 11.16
CA LEU A 13 -2.19 17.91 10.53
C LEU A 13 -2.33 19.30 11.18
N ARG A 14 -2.28 19.37 12.50
CA ARG A 14 -2.39 20.64 13.23
C ARG A 14 -1.17 21.55 13.03
N ARG A 15 0.04 20.99 13.00
CA ARG A 15 1.29 21.76 12.94
C ARG A 15 1.65 22.17 11.52
N ALA A 16 1.68 21.21 10.61
CA ALA A 16 2.15 21.42 9.24
C ALA A 16 1.04 21.90 8.30
N ARG A 17 -0.22 21.55 8.59
CA ARG A 17 -1.39 21.82 7.72
C ARG A 17 -1.12 21.49 6.24
N PRO A 18 -0.69 20.26 5.92
CA PRO A 18 -0.34 19.90 4.56
C PRO A 18 -1.58 19.76 3.68
N ASP A 19 -1.43 20.04 2.38
CA ASP A 19 -2.48 19.73 1.39
C ASP A 19 -2.65 18.23 1.16
N ARG A 20 -1.56 17.46 1.30
CA ARG A 20 -1.54 15.99 1.18
C ARG A 20 -0.63 15.35 2.22
N LEU A 21 -1.08 14.22 2.73
CA LEU A 21 -0.34 13.40 3.68
C LEU A 21 -0.09 12.02 3.04
N PHE A 22 1.17 11.67 2.88
CA PHE A 22 1.59 10.30 2.55
C PHE A 22 1.96 9.58 3.84
N ILE A 23 1.48 8.34 3.99
CA ILE A 23 1.72 7.51 5.16
C ILE A 23 2.36 6.23 4.65
N GLU A 24 3.56 5.94 5.13
CA GLU A 24 4.22 4.65 4.93
C GLU A 24 3.92 3.76 6.14
N PRO A 25 3.11 2.70 5.99
CA PRO A 25 2.71 1.88 7.12
C PRO A 25 3.68 0.72 7.43
N SER A 26 4.97 0.85 7.07
CA SER A 26 5.96 -0.20 7.26
C SER A 26 6.01 -0.67 8.72
N GLY A 27 5.87 -1.99 8.94
CA GLY A 27 5.92 -2.60 10.29
C GLY A 27 4.65 -2.42 11.13
N MET A 28 3.61 -1.75 10.62
CA MET A 28 2.28 -1.76 11.23
C MET A 28 1.48 -2.96 10.69
N GLY A 29 0.67 -3.57 11.56
CA GLY A 29 -0.06 -4.81 11.28
C GLY A 29 -1.10 -4.71 10.14
N HIS A 30 -2.07 -5.61 10.14
CA HIS A 30 -3.02 -5.80 9.05
C HIS A 30 -3.64 -4.48 8.50
N PRO A 31 -3.67 -4.26 7.17
CA PRO A 31 -4.10 -3.00 6.53
C PRO A 31 -5.44 -2.45 6.99
N GLY A 32 -6.40 -3.33 7.33
CA GLY A 32 -7.71 -2.92 7.84
C GLY A 32 -7.63 -2.04 9.09
N GLY A 33 -6.76 -2.37 10.05
CA GLY A 33 -6.64 -1.60 11.29
C GLY A 33 -6.10 -0.18 11.08
N LEU A 34 -5.28 0.03 10.03
CA LEU A 34 -4.82 1.35 9.62
C LEU A 34 -5.96 2.15 8.98
N PHE A 35 -6.72 1.51 8.09
CA PHE A 35 -7.86 2.11 7.44
C PHE A 35 -8.90 2.57 8.47
N ASP A 36 -9.20 1.74 9.47
CA ASP A 36 -10.11 2.06 10.56
C ASP A 36 -9.62 3.24 11.40
N ALA A 37 -8.32 3.27 11.72
CA ALA A 37 -7.72 4.36 12.48
C ALA A 37 -7.80 5.70 11.72
N LEU A 38 -7.54 5.69 10.41
CA LEU A 38 -7.59 6.88 9.57
C LEU A 38 -9.02 7.30 9.20
N SER A 39 -9.96 6.36 9.24
CA SER A 39 -11.38 6.56 8.95
C SER A 39 -12.22 6.74 10.22
N ASN A 40 -11.61 7.05 11.36
CA ASN A 40 -12.37 7.30 12.59
C ASN A 40 -13.10 8.65 12.54
N GLU A 41 -14.06 8.86 13.45
CA GLU A 41 -14.87 10.08 13.50
C GLU A 41 -14.06 11.38 13.64
N HIS A 42 -12.91 11.33 14.31
CA HIS A 42 -12.06 12.49 14.51
C HIS A 42 -11.30 12.92 13.25
N LEU A 43 -10.95 11.95 12.39
CA LEU A 43 -10.17 12.20 11.18
C LEU A 43 -11.03 12.33 9.92
N ARG A 44 -12.24 11.74 9.88
CA ARG A 44 -13.15 11.80 8.73
C ARG A 44 -13.43 13.22 8.21
N GLY A 45 -13.48 14.22 9.10
CA GLY A 45 -13.75 15.61 8.71
C GLY A 45 -12.54 16.40 8.19
N VAL A 46 -11.32 15.88 8.37
CA VAL A 46 -10.07 16.58 8.05
C VAL A 46 -9.17 15.81 7.09
N LEU A 47 -9.40 14.50 6.93
CA LEU A 47 -8.69 13.63 6.01
C LEU A 47 -9.67 12.97 5.05
N ALA A 48 -9.40 13.13 3.76
CA ALA A 48 -10.00 12.32 2.72
C ALA A 48 -9.00 11.23 2.32
N LEU A 49 -9.27 9.99 2.71
CA LEU A 49 -8.47 8.85 2.25
C LEU A 49 -8.55 8.75 0.73
N ARG A 50 -7.38 8.63 0.12
CA ARG A 50 -7.19 8.43 -1.32
C ARG A 50 -6.68 7.01 -1.55
N ALA A 51 -6.07 6.78 -2.72
CA ALA A 51 -5.59 5.46 -3.10
C ALA A 51 -4.56 4.90 -2.09
N THR A 52 -4.71 3.63 -1.76
CA THR A 52 -3.64 2.81 -1.16
C THR A 52 -2.71 2.30 -2.26
N ILE A 53 -1.40 2.37 -2.03
CA ILE A 53 -0.39 2.02 -3.02
C ILE A 53 0.50 0.92 -2.44
N ALA A 54 0.57 -0.22 -3.14
CA ALA A 54 1.53 -1.27 -2.86
C ALA A 54 2.71 -1.20 -3.84
N LEU A 55 3.92 -1.24 -3.30
CA LEU A 55 5.15 -1.31 -4.09
C LEU A 55 5.65 -2.76 -4.08
N VAL A 56 5.84 -3.35 -5.25
CA VAL A 56 6.23 -4.76 -5.41
C VAL A 56 7.48 -4.84 -6.27
N ASP A 57 8.56 -5.43 -5.76
CA ASP A 57 9.77 -5.67 -6.54
C ASP A 57 9.42 -6.63 -7.70
N VAL A 58 9.56 -6.15 -8.94
CA VAL A 58 9.12 -6.90 -10.12
C VAL A 58 9.85 -8.25 -10.28
N ARG A 59 11.08 -8.35 -9.78
CA ARG A 59 11.91 -9.56 -9.88
C ARG A 59 11.47 -10.66 -8.92
N GLU A 60 10.86 -10.28 -7.79
CA GLU A 60 10.28 -11.22 -6.82
C GLU A 60 9.04 -11.92 -7.40
N VAL A 61 8.34 -11.26 -8.33
CA VAL A 61 7.15 -11.83 -8.99
C VAL A 61 7.54 -12.94 -9.95
N ALA A 62 8.52 -12.67 -10.82
CA ALA A 62 9.03 -13.63 -11.80
C ALA A 62 9.56 -14.89 -11.13
N THR A 63 10.28 -14.73 -10.01
CA THR A 63 10.85 -15.85 -9.26
C THR A 63 9.86 -16.52 -8.31
N ARG A 64 8.68 -15.91 -8.08
CA ARG A 64 7.76 -16.26 -6.98
C ARG A 64 8.49 -16.48 -5.66
N GLY A 65 9.30 -15.48 -5.29
CA GLY A 65 10.15 -15.52 -4.10
C GLY A 65 9.38 -15.70 -2.78
N GLU A 66 10.11 -15.83 -1.68
CA GLU A 66 9.54 -16.14 -0.35
C GLU A 66 8.45 -15.15 0.10
N VAL A 67 8.52 -13.90 -0.35
CA VAL A 67 7.53 -12.86 -0.02
C VAL A 67 6.11 -13.24 -0.49
N PHE A 68 5.99 -14.01 -1.59
CA PHE A 68 4.71 -14.49 -2.10
C PHE A 68 4.04 -15.55 -1.23
N ARG A 69 4.78 -16.12 -0.26
CA ARG A 69 4.24 -17.06 0.74
C ARG A 69 3.75 -16.35 1.99
N SER A 70 3.93 -15.03 2.09
CA SER A 70 3.50 -14.25 3.25
C SER A 70 2.05 -13.81 3.10
N ASP A 71 1.21 -14.19 4.06
CA ASP A 71 -0.18 -13.69 4.16
C ASP A 71 -0.22 -12.16 4.23
N ALA A 72 0.74 -11.54 4.93
CA ALA A 72 0.82 -10.10 5.04
C ALA A 72 1.07 -9.42 3.68
N PHE A 73 1.92 -10.00 2.83
CA PHE A 73 2.14 -9.50 1.48
C PHE A 73 0.87 -9.61 0.65
N VAL A 74 0.23 -10.78 0.68
CA VAL A 74 -1.02 -11.03 -0.05
C VAL A 74 -2.10 -10.03 0.37
N ASP A 75 -2.32 -9.87 1.68
CA ASP A 75 -3.30 -8.92 2.24
C ASP A 75 -3.01 -7.48 1.81
N GLN A 76 -1.74 -7.05 1.90
CA GLN A 76 -1.34 -5.69 1.52
C GLN A 76 -1.58 -5.42 0.04
N VAL A 77 -1.21 -6.36 -0.84
CA VAL A 77 -1.45 -6.23 -2.28
C VAL A 77 -2.95 -6.29 -2.58
N GLN A 78 -3.72 -7.14 -1.90
CA GLN A 78 -5.17 -7.25 -2.11
C GLN A 78 -5.91 -5.99 -1.68
N CYS A 79 -5.55 -5.39 -0.55
CA CYS A 79 -6.13 -4.14 -0.07
C CYS A 79 -5.67 -2.88 -0.84
N ALA A 80 -4.65 -2.99 -1.69
CA ALA A 80 -4.16 -1.87 -2.47
C ALA A 80 -5.11 -1.53 -3.64
N ASP A 81 -5.39 -0.23 -3.82
CA ASP A 81 -6.05 0.31 -5.02
C ASP A 81 -5.09 0.33 -6.21
N VAL A 82 -3.82 0.65 -5.95
CA VAL A 82 -2.77 0.76 -6.96
C VAL A 82 -1.61 -0.16 -6.60
N VAL A 83 -1.12 -0.91 -7.59
CA VAL A 83 0.10 -1.70 -7.46
C VAL A 83 1.16 -1.12 -8.40
N VAL A 84 2.36 -0.89 -7.89
CA VAL A 84 3.49 -0.34 -8.63
C VAL A 84 4.64 -1.34 -8.64
N GLY A 85 5.15 -1.65 -9.83
CA GLY A 85 6.35 -2.44 -10.03
C GLY A 85 7.60 -1.65 -9.64
N ALA A 86 8.13 -1.90 -8.46
CA ALA A 86 9.34 -1.29 -7.95
C ALA A 86 10.60 -1.97 -8.51
N LYS A 87 11.72 -1.23 -8.51
CA LYS A 87 13.03 -1.66 -8.99
C LYS A 87 13.04 -2.14 -10.44
N ALA A 88 12.18 -1.55 -11.28
CA ALA A 88 12.09 -1.84 -12.70
C ALA A 88 13.40 -1.57 -13.46
N ASP A 89 14.28 -0.71 -12.94
CA ASP A 89 15.62 -0.45 -13.44
C ASP A 89 16.56 -1.67 -13.37
N LEU A 90 16.28 -2.61 -12.46
CA LEU A 90 17.03 -3.86 -12.28
C LEU A 90 16.36 -5.06 -12.96
N ALA A 91 15.23 -4.83 -13.63
CA ALA A 91 14.38 -5.87 -14.18
C ALA A 91 14.77 -6.19 -15.63
N SER A 92 14.67 -7.47 -15.98
CA SER A 92 14.62 -7.88 -17.37
C SER A 92 13.26 -7.54 -18.01
N ALA A 93 13.17 -7.58 -19.34
CA ALA A 93 11.89 -7.43 -20.02
C ALA A 93 10.87 -8.50 -19.59
N ASN A 94 11.34 -9.72 -19.35
CA ASN A 94 10.51 -10.84 -18.89
C ASN A 94 9.94 -10.57 -17.48
N ASP A 95 10.76 -10.04 -16.56
CA ASP A 95 10.28 -9.72 -15.20
C ASP A 95 9.14 -8.69 -15.23
N ALA A 96 9.23 -7.69 -16.12
CA ALA A 96 8.19 -6.69 -16.29
C ALA A 96 6.90 -7.28 -16.88
N ASP A 97 7.00 -8.24 -17.80
CA ASP A 97 5.83 -8.92 -18.37
C ASP A 97 5.16 -9.85 -17.35
N ASP A 98 5.96 -10.63 -16.61
CA ASP A 98 5.49 -11.49 -15.52
C ASP A 98 4.76 -10.67 -14.45
N PHE A 99 5.32 -9.51 -14.07
CA PHE A 99 4.68 -8.58 -13.14
C PHE A 99 3.31 -8.10 -13.66
N ARG A 100 3.21 -7.72 -14.94
CA ARG A 100 1.94 -7.25 -15.52
C ARG A 100 0.91 -8.36 -15.57
N GLU A 101 1.31 -9.58 -15.92
CA GLU A 101 0.40 -10.74 -15.95
C GLU A 101 -0.10 -11.08 -14.55
N TRP A 102 0.80 -11.17 -13.58
CA TRP A 102 0.46 -11.39 -12.19
C TRP A 102 -0.49 -10.30 -11.66
N ALA A 103 -0.19 -9.03 -11.89
CA ALA A 103 -1.00 -7.92 -11.41
C ALA A 103 -2.43 -7.95 -11.98
N ARG A 104 -2.62 -8.44 -13.22
CA ARG A 104 -3.95 -8.65 -13.82
C ARG A 104 -4.74 -9.80 -13.18
N SER A 105 -4.05 -10.78 -12.59
CA SER A 105 -4.69 -11.89 -11.87
C SER A 105 -5.18 -11.51 -10.47
N LEU A 106 -4.81 -10.34 -9.97
CA LEU A 106 -5.18 -9.90 -8.63
C LEU A 106 -6.69 -9.65 -8.50
N TYR A 107 -7.23 -10.05 -7.35
CA TYR A 107 -8.61 -9.77 -6.96
C TYR A 107 -8.64 -8.99 -5.63
N PRO A 108 -9.44 -7.92 -5.51
CA PRO A 108 -10.17 -7.27 -6.59
C PRO A 108 -9.21 -6.67 -7.64
N PRO A 109 -9.68 -6.46 -8.90
CA PRO A 109 -8.90 -5.79 -9.92
C PRO A 109 -8.42 -4.43 -9.43
N LYS A 110 -7.15 -4.12 -9.67
CA LYS A 110 -6.52 -2.87 -9.23
C LYS A 110 -7.03 -1.70 -10.05
N ALA A 111 -7.28 -0.57 -9.39
CA ALA A 111 -7.68 0.65 -10.06
C ALA A 111 -6.59 1.08 -11.05
N ARG A 112 -5.31 0.90 -10.71
CA ARG A 112 -4.17 1.08 -11.62
C ARG A 112 -3.05 0.08 -11.30
N VAL A 113 -2.32 -0.31 -12.34
CA VAL A 113 -1.05 -1.03 -12.26
C VAL A 113 -0.02 -0.20 -13.01
N LEU A 114 1.11 0.12 -12.36
CA LEU A 114 2.18 0.95 -12.90
C LEU A 114 3.51 0.19 -12.93
#